data_AF-A0A6H0SFW8-F1
#
_entry.id   AF-A0A6H0SFW8-F1
#
_cell.length_a   1.000
_cell.length_b   1.000
_cell.length_c   1.000
_cell.angle_alpha   90.00
_cell.angle_beta   90.00
_cell.angle_gamma   90.00
#
_symmetry.space_group_name_H-M   'P 1'
#
loop_
_entity.id
_entity.type
_entity.pdbx_description
1 polymer ?
#
loop_
_entity_poly.entity_id
_entity_poly.type
_entity_poly.pdbx_seq_one_letter_code
_entity_poly.pdbx_strand_id
1 'polypeptide(L)'
;MDALHQELLTALANAANDNGPAVEVIIDGSADAGWRIEYLGKEDLPGFEQPMAVVRTSGSTGRAKRTVLSVEALASSAQATAEFLGFEGQWLLALPVHYVAGLSVLTRSLFAGTKPVIMDLDGSFSATAFTQAANQMVETRRLTSLVPTQLARLLDNPDPDTLQALKRFDAILLGGARASKDLLVSARHHGLKIFQTYGSSETSGGLVYNGTALPGVLLAEHDSRIWVSGPMLADGYANAPEATDEHFVERDGRRWYVTDDLGTVQGSRLSIVGRVDDVINTGGVKLSASKIEGLLEEFFTQALVVSVPDPQWGQSVGLAYSGPTKTEDAFDAVRRTLGKEAVPKHVRHYPQGLPLLPNGKFNRRLIIDELAVRD
;
A
#
# COMPACT_ATOMS: atom_id res chain seq x y z
N MET A 1 -13.50 -8.21 -19.03
CA MET A 1 -13.25 -6.81 -18.69
C MET A 1 -14.59 -6.12 -18.78
N ASP A 2 -15.10 -5.59 -17.68
CA ASP A 2 -16.31 -4.77 -17.71
C ASP A 2 -16.06 -3.47 -18.48
N ALA A 3 -17.14 -2.78 -18.85
CA ALA A 3 -17.07 -1.59 -19.68
C ALA A 3 -16.27 -0.45 -19.03
N LEU A 4 -16.36 -0.29 -17.71
CA LEU A 4 -15.75 0.83 -16.99
C LEU A 4 -14.24 0.67 -16.87
N HIS A 5 -13.73 -0.54 -16.61
CA HIS A 5 -12.29 -0.78 -16.65
C HIS A 5 -11.70 -0.65 -18.06
N GLN A 6 -12.46 -1.03 -19.09
CA GLN A 6 -12.05 -0.84 -20.47
C GLN A 6 -12.01 0.65 -20.84
N GLU A 7 -12.98 1.45 -20.37
CA GLU A 7 -12.98 2.90 -20.48
C GLU A 7 -11.75 3.50 -19.79
N LEU A 8 -11.48 3.11 -18.54
CA LEU A 8 -10.32 3.59 -17.78
C LEU A 8 -8.99 3.25 -18.48
N LEU A 9 -8.84 2.01 -18.97
CA LEU A 9 -7.62 1.61 -19.70
C LEU A 9 -7.45 2.42 -20.99
N THR A 10 -8.56 2.72 -21.69
CA THR A 10 -8.55 3.55 -22.90
C THR A 10 -8.19 5.01 -22.56
N ALA A 11 -8.74 5.55 -21.48
CA ALA A 11 -8.44 6.90 -21.02
C ALA A 11 -6.97 7.05 -20.60
N LEU A 12 -6.42 6.07 -19.87
CA LEU A 12 -4.99 6.02 -19.54
C LEU A 12 -4.13 5.93 -20.81
N ALA A 13 -4.52 5.13 -21.80
CA ALA A 13 -3.81 5.05 -23.08
C ALA A 13 -3.84 6.38 -23.84
N ASN A 14 -4.96 7.11 -23.83
CA ASN A 14 -5.06 8.42 -24.45
C ASN A 14 -4.18 9.45 -23.74
N ALA A 15 -4.19 9.47 -22.40
CA ALA A 15 -3.34 10.35 -21.59
C ALA A 15 -1.84 10.07 -21.84
N ALA A 16 -1.44 8.80 -21.93
CA ALA A 16 -0.05 8.39 -22.21
C ALA A 16 0.46 8.83 -23.58
N ASN A 17 -0.44 9.05 -24.55
CA ASN A 17 -0.11 9.44 -25.92
C ASN A 17 -0.42 10.93 -26.22
N ASP A 18 -0.65 11.76 -25.18
CA ASP A 18 -1.06 13.17 -25.31
C ASP A 18 -2.32 13.38 -26.18
N ASN A 19 -3.17 12.35 -26.25
CA ASN A 19 -4.43 12.33 -27.01
C ASN A 19 -5.66 12.52 -26.12
N GLY A 20 -5.47 12.77 -24.82
CA GLY A 20 -6.56 12.94 -23.86
C GLY A 20 -6.08 13.55 -22.54
N PRO A 21 -7.02 13.99 -21.69
CA PRO A 21 -6.73 14.54 -20.37
C PRO A 21 -6.21 13.46 -19.41
N ALA A 22 -5.57 13.90 -18.32
CA ALA A 22 -5.22 13.01 -17.21
C ALA A 22 -6.48 12.44 -16.57
N VAL A 23 -6.35 11.31 -15.87
CA VAL A 23 -7.49 10.68 -15.18
C VAL A 23 -7.32 10.65 -13.67
N GLU A 24 -8.41 10.82 -12.94
CA GLU A 24 -8.50 10.53 -11.51
C GLU A 24 -9.62 9.52 -11.26
N VAL A 25 -9.31 8.46 -10.53
CA VAL A 25 -10.32 7.45 -10.16
C VAL A 25 -10.83 7.76 -8.76
N ILE A 26 -12.11 8.08 -8.62
CA ILE A 26 -12.71 8.54 -7.36
C ILE A 26 -13.72 7.53 -6.86
N ILE A 27 -13.65 7.21 -5.56
CA ILE A 27 -14.66 6.42 -4.86
C ILE A 27 -15.96 7.23 -4.84
N ASP A 28 -17.01 6.63 -5.38
CA ASP A 28 -18.32 7.24 -5.50
C ASP A 28 -19.39 6.20 -5.18
N GLY A 29 -19.94 6.25 -3.98
CA GLY A 29 -20.96 5.31 -3.52
C GLY A 29 -22.30 5.43 -4.26
N SER A 30 -22.48 6.46 -5.10
CA SER A 30 -23.64 6.61 -5.98
C SER A 30 -23.44 5.99 -7.36
N ALA A 31 -22.20 5.65 -7.73
CA ALA A 31 -21.89 4.96 -8.96
C ALA A 31 -22.11 3.45 -8.79
N ASP A 32 -22.60 2.78 -9.83
CA ASP A 32 -22.87 1.33 -9.79
C ASP A 32 -21.62 0.51 -9.42
N ALA A 33 -20.45 0.90 -9.93
CA ALA A 33 -19.17 0.26 -9.62
C ALA A 33 -18.56 0.71 -8.27
N GLY A 34 -19.20 1.63 -7.55
CA GLY A 34 -18.65 2.26 -6.33
C GLY A 34 -17.51 3.25 -6.59
N TRP A 35 -17.20 3.54 -7.86
CA TRP A 35 -16.21 4.52 -8.30
C TRP A 35 -16.52 5.06 -9.70
N ARG A 36 -15.92 6.20 -10.05
CA ARG A 36 -16.02 6.81 -11.38
C ARG A 36 -14.69 7.41 -11.84
N ILE A 37 -14.60 7.67 -13.14
CA ILE A 37 -13.47 8.34 -13.78
C ILE A 37 -13.76 9.85 -13.82
N GLU A 38 -12.83 10.66 -13.31
CA GLU A 38 -12.75 12.09 -13.61
C GLU A 38 -11.67 12.34 -14.65
N TYR A 39 -12.02 13.13 -15.66
CA TYR A 39 -11.10 13.58 -16.69
C TYR A 39 -10.62 14.99 -16.31
N LEU A 40 -9.31 15.16 -16.18
CA LEU A 40 -8.67 16.36 -15.67
C LEU A 40 -7.90 17.07 -16.79
N GLY A 41 -8.39 18.24 -17.19
CA GLY A 41 -7.73 19.10 -18.15
C GLY A 41 -6.58 19.89 -17.55
N LYS A 42 -5.92 20.71 -18.37
CA LYS A 42 -4.82 21.58 -17.93
C LYS A 42 -5.24 22.57 -16.84
N GLU A 43 -6.50 23.00 -16.84
CA GLU A 43 -7.04 23.92 -15.83
C GLU A 43 -7.22 23.26 -14.45
N ASP A 44 -7.42 21.94 -14.42
CA ASP A 44 -7.59 21.17 -13.18
C ASP A 44 -6.26 20.83 -12.49
N LEU A 45 -5.16 20.87 -13.25
CA LEU A 45 -3.80 20.50 -12.84
C LEU A 45 -2.77 21.59 -13.26
N PRO A 46 -2.92 22.84 -12.79
CA PRO A 46 -2.02 23.91 -13.18
C PRO A 46 -0.59 23.62 -12.72
N GLY A 47 0.37 23.80 -13.62
CA GLY A 47 1.81 23.60 -13.34
C GLY A 47 2.32 22.17 -13.54
N PHE A 48 1.45 21.21 -13.89
CA PHE A 48 1.86 19.85 -14.26
C PHE A 48 1.88 19.71 -15.78
N GLU A 49 3.04 19.40 -16.38
CA GLU A 49 3.21 19.43 -17.83
C GLU A 49 2.61 18.22 -18.55
N GLN A 50 2.88 17.00 -18.04
CA GLN A 50 2.42 15.74 -18.65
C GLN A 50 1.79 14.79 -17.63
N PRO A 51 0.75 15.21 -16.90
CA PRO A 51 0.05 14.33 -15.97
C PRO A 51 -0.67 13.23 -16.74
N MET A 52 -0.53 11.99 -16.28
CA MET A 52 -1.27 10.84 -16.81
C MET A 52 -2.40 10.43 -15.88
N ALA A 53 -2.13 10.42 -14.57
CA ALA A 53 -3.10 10.03 -13.58
C ALA A 53 -2.92 10.77 -12.25
N VAL A 54 -4.00 10.88 -11.48
CA VAL A 54 -4.00 11.40 -10.12
C VAL A 54 -4.50 10.33 -9.15
N VAL A 55 -3.76 10.11 -8.06
CA VAL A 55 -4.13 9.16 -7.00
C VAL A 55 -4.29 9.90 -5.68
N ARG A 56 -5.44 9.71 -5.02
CA ARG A 56 -5.69 10.27 -3.69
C ARG A 56 -5.02 9.41 -2.61
N THR A 57 -4.23 10.05 -1.75
CA THR A 57 -3.64 9.42 -0.56
C THR A 57 -4.32 9.94 0.69
N SER A 58 -4.56 9.06 1.68
CA SER A 58 -5.10 9.46 2.98
C SER A 58 -4.03 10.25 3.73
N GLY A 59 -4.15 11.57 3.80
CA GLY A 59 -3.25 12.43 4.57
C GLY A 59 -3.48 12.30 6.08
N SER A 60 -2.42 12.40 6.88
CA SER A 60 -2.47 12.47 8.35
C SER A 60 -3.27 13.68 8.87
N THR A 61 -3.42 14.71 8.04
CA THR A 61 -4.18 15.95 8.31
C THR A 61 -5.68 15.84 8.05
N GLY A 62 -6.18 14.68 7.59
CA GLY A 62 -7.61 14.43 7.34
C GLY A 62 -8.13 14.89 5.97
N ARG A 63 -7.36 15.68 5.20
CA ARG A 63 -7.65 15.95 3.78
C ARG A 63 -6.77 15.07 2.89
N ALA A 64 -7.36 14.37 1.94
CA ALA A 64 -6.61 13.51 1.02
C ALA A 64 -5.73 14.35 0.08
N LYS A 65 -4.44 14.01 -0.03
CA LYS A 65 -3.53 14.64 -0.99
C LYS A 65 -3.77 14.02 -2.39
N ARG A 66 -3.81 14.84 -3.44
CA ARG A 66 -3.97 14.44 -4.84
C ARG A 66 -2.59 14.30 -5.49
N THR A 67 -2.03 13.11 -5.46
CA THR A 67 -0.68 12.83 -6.00
C THR A 67 -0.74 12.76 -7.52
N VAL A 68 0.02 13.61 -8.21
CA VAL A 68 0.06 13.67 -9.67
C VAL A 68 1.17 12.78 -10.21
N LEU A 69 0.80 11.84 -11.09
CA LEU A 69 1.70 10.88 -11.72
C LEU A 69 1.82 11.20 -13.20
N SER A 70 3.02 11.53 -13.65
CA SER A 70 3.33 11.76 -15.06
C SER A 70 3.41 10.46 -15.86
N VAL A 71 3.35 10.60 -17.19
CA VAL A 71 3.59 9.48 -18.13
C VAL A 71 4.97 8.86 -17.87
N GLU A 72 6.00 9.69 -17.73
CA GLU A 72 7.38 9.26 -17.45
C GLU A 72 7.48 8.48 -16.15
N ALA A 73 6.84 8.95 -15.08
CA ALA A 73 6.90 8.29 -13.77
C ALA A 73 6.25 6.90 -13.79
N LEU A 74 5.09 6.76 -14.43
CA LEU A 74 4.39 5.48 -14.55
C LEU A 74 5.09 4.52 -15.52
N ALA A 75 5.62 5.01 -16.64
CA ALA A 75 6.41 4.21 -17.57
C ALA A 75 7.69 3.68 -16.92
N SER A 76 8.40 4.55 -16.19
CA SER A 76 9.62 4.19 -15.47
C SER A 76 9.37 3.18 -14.35
N SER A 77 8.26 3.31 -13.62
CA SER A 77 7.84 2.32 -12.61
C SER A 77 7.54 0.95 -13.24
N ALA A 78 6.89 0.92 -14.40
CA ALA A 78 6.60 -0.30 -15.13
C ALA A 78 7.88 -0.98 -15.63
N GLN A 79 8.77 -0.22 -16.28
CA GLN A 79 10.05 -0.71 -16.78
C GLN A 79 10.93 -1.23 -15.66
N ALA A 80 11.11 -0.47 -14.56
CA ALA A 80 11.94 -0.88 -13.44
C ALA A 80 11.41 -2.17 -12.77
N THR A 81 10.08 -2.37 -12.76
CA THR A 81 9.47 -3.62 -12.31
C THR A 81 9.83 -4.79 -13.23
N ALA A 82 9.68 -4.62 -14.54
CA ALA A 82 9.99 -5.66 -15.53
C ALA A 82 11.49 -6.04 -15.52
N GLU A 83 12.37 -5.04 -15.43
CA GLU A 83 13.82 -5.25 -15.35
C GLU A 83 14.22 -6.00 -14.08
N PHE A 84 13.66 -5.63 -12.93
CA PHE A 84 13.95 -6.33 -11.67
C PHE A 84 13.47 -7.78 -11.70
N LEU A 85 12.29 -8.05 -12.27
CA LEU A 85 11.76 -9.40 -12.40
C LEU A 85 12.47 -10.21 -13.51
N GLY A 86 13.06 -9.52 -14.49
CA GLY A 86 13.69 -10.12 -15.67
C GLY A 86 12.70 -10.58 -16.74
N PHE A 87 11.42 -10.19 -16.65
CA PHE A 87 10.38 -10.51 -17.63
C PHE A 87 9.18 -9.58 -17.52
N GLU A 88 8.42 -9.51 -18.61
CA GLU A 88 7.06 -8.99 -18.65
C GLU A 88 6.05 -10.14 -18.75
N GLY A 89 4.78 -9.84 -18.54
CA GLY A 89 3.71 -10.83 -18.65
C GLY A 89 2.32 -10.24 -18.45
N GLN A 90 1.32 -11.12 -18.51
CA GLN A 90 -0.06 -10.72 -18.28
C GLN A 90 -0.30 -10.47 -16.79
N TRP A 91 -0.97 -9.37 -16.49
CA TRP A 91 -1.34 -9.03 -15.13
C TRP A 91 -2.79 -9.42 -14.82
N LEU A 92 -3.01 -9.93 -13.61
CA LEU A 92 -4.33 -10.02 -12.98
C LEU A 92 -4.52 -8.82 -12.05
N LEU A 93 -5.51 -7.99 -12.35
CA LEU A 93 -6.00 -6.91 -11.48
C LEU A 93 -6.92 -7.49 -10.40
N ALA A 94 -6.42 -7.54 -9.16
CA ALA A 94 -7.12 -8.03 -7.98
C ALA A 94 -7.23 -6.96 -6.87
N LEU A 95 -7.01 -5.69 -7.23
CA LEU A 95 -6.97 -4.54 -6.33
C LEU A 95 -7.83 -3.41 -6.90
N PRO A 96 -8.45 -2.58 -6.05
CA PRO A 96 -9.21 -1.42 -6.54
C PRO A 96 -8.31 -0.42 -7.26
N VAL A 97 -8.78 0.09 -8.40
CA VAL A 97 -8.01 0.97 -9.30
C VAL A 97 -7.82 2.40 -8.80
N HIS A 98 -8.58 2.84 -7.79
CA HIS A 98 -8.38 4.13 -7.12
C HIS A 98 -7.16 4.18 -6.19
N TYR A 99 -6.52 3.03 -5.95
CA TYR A 99 -5.20 2.98 -5.29
C TYR A 99 -4.11 2.76 -6.33
N VAL A 100 -2.93 3.36 -6.09
CA VAL A 100 -1.78 3.23 -6.99
C VAL A 100 -1.45 1.78 -7.31
N ALA A 101 -1.58 0.84 -6.36
CA ALA A 101 -1.28 -0.57 -6.61
C ALA A 101 -2.22 -1.23 -7.64
N GLY A 102 -3.50 -0.86 -7.65
CA GLY A 102 -4.45 -1.32 -8.67
C GLY A 102 -4.24 -0.59 -10.00
N LEU A 103 -4.06 0.74 -9.96
CA LEU A 103 -3.75 1.53 -11.15
C LEU A 103 -2.48 1.05 -11.86
N SER A 104 -1.43 0.74 -11.09
CA SER A 104 -0.15 0.24 -11.63
C SER A 104 -0.29 -1.08 -12.39
N VAL A 105 -1.29 -1.92 -12.08
CA VAL A 105 -1.55 -3.11 -12.89
C VAL A 105 -2.00 -2.72 -14.30
N LEU A 106 -2.89 -1.74 -14.42
CA LEU A 106 -3.36 -1.25 -15.73
C LEU A 106 -2.22 -0.58 -16.50
N THR A 107 -1.44 0.29 -15.86
CA THR A 107 -0.35 1.01 -16.53
C THR A 107 0.79 0.07 -16.94
N ARG A 108 1.15 -0.91 -16.11
CA ARG A 108 2.14 -1.94 -16.48
C ARG A 108 1.68 -2.78 -17.66
N SER A 109 0.40 -3.16 -17.69
CA SER A 109 -0.15 -3.86 -18.84
C SER A 109 -0.13 -2.99 -20.10
N LEU A 110 -0.49 -1.71 -19.99
CA LEU A 110 -0.45 -0.74 -21.08
C LEU A 110 0.96 -0.60 -21.67
N PHE A 111 1.98 -0.34 -20.84
CA PHE A 111 3.36 -0.14 -21.31
C PHE A 111 4.01 -1.44 -21.83
N ALA A 112 3.65 -2.60 -21.28
CA ALA A 112 4.11 -3.90 -21.79
C ALA A 112 3.32 -4.39 -23.02
N GLY A 113 2.30 -3.65 -23.48
CA GLY A 113 1.43 -4.07 -24.58
C GLY A 113 0.62 -5.35 -24.29
N THR A 114 0.34 -5.64 -23.02
CA THR A 114 -0.42 -6.83 -22.59
C THR A 114 -1.85 -6.46 -22.21
N LYS A 115 -2.79 -7.40 -22.38
CA LYS A 115 -4.16 -7.22 -21.90
C LYS A 115 -4.32 -7.77 -20.47
N PRO A 116 -4.66 -6.94 -19.47
CA PRO A 116 -4.86 -7.43 -18.12
C PRO A 116 -6.14 -8.27 -18.04
N VAL A 117 -6.12 -9.27 -17.16
CA VAL A 117 -7.35 -9.93 -16.68
C VAL A 117 -7.82 -9.18 -15.45
N ILE A 118 -9.12 -8.97 -15.34
CA ILE A 118 -9.72 -8.22 -14.24
C ILE A 118 -10.54 -9.19 -13.42
N MET A 119 -10.22 -9.27 -12.13
CA MET A 119 -11.05 -9.96 -11.15
C MET A 119 -12.31 -9.13 -10.92
N ASP A 120 -13.45 -9.81 -10.86
CA ASP A 120 -14.66 -9.20 -10.36
C ASP A 120 -14.47 -8.84 -8.87
N LEU A 121 -14.53 -7.53 -8.59
CA LEU A 121 -14.42 -6.97 -7.25
C LEU A 121 -15.78 -6.51 -6.72
N ASP A 122 -16.88 -6.81 -7.40
CA ASP A 122 -18.23 -6.51 -6.92
C ASP A 122 -18.47 -7.26 -5.61
N GLY A 123 -18.47 -6.51 -4.51
CA GLY A 123 -18.48 -7.04 -3.14
C GLY A 123 -17.08 -7.10 -2.52
N SER A 124 -16.79 -8.19 -1.78
CA SER A 124 -15.52 -8.35 -1.06
C SER A 124 -14.61 -9.35 -1.77
N PHE A 125 -13.30 -9.10 -1.76
CA PHE A 125 -12.30 -10.02 -2.30
C PHE A 125 -12.51 -11.46 -1.80
N SER A 126 -12.60 -12.43 -2.72
CA SER A 126 -12.80 -13.84 -2.38
C SER A 126 -11.83 -14.77 -3.13
N ALA A 127 -11.54 -15.92 -2.54
CA ALA A 127 -10.72 -16.94 -3.18
C ALA A 127 -11.35 -17.46 -4.48
N THR A 128 -12.67 -17.65 -4.49
CA THR A 128 -13.42 -18.11 -5.67
C THR A 128 -13.26 -17.14 -6.85
N ALA A 129 -13.50 -15.85 -6.64
CA ALA A 129 -13.39 -14.85 -7.71
C ALA A 129 -11.93 -14.69 -8.18
N PHE A 130 -10.95 -14.77 -7.27
CA PHE A 130 -9.53 -14.75 -7.64
C PHE A 130 -9.17 -15.95 -8.53
N THR A 131 -9.58 -17.16 -8.14
CA THR A 131 -9.29 -18.39 -8.89
C THR A 131 -9.95 -18.39 -10.26
N GLN A 132 -11.21 -17.95 -10.35
CA GLN A 132 -11.90 -17.79 -11.63
C GLN A 132 -11.16 -16.83 -12.56
N ALA A 133 -10.75 -15.66 -12.06
CA ALA A 133 -10.02 -14.69 -12.85
C ALA A 133 -8.61 -15.19 -13.25
N ALA A 134 -7.86 -15.79 -12.33
CA ALA A 134 -6.56 -16.39 -12.63
C ALA A 134 -6.64 -17.48 -13.71
N ASN A 135 -7.74 -18.23 -13.77
CA ASN A 135 -7.99 -19.24 -14.80
C ASN A 135 -8.27 -18.66 -16.19
N GLN A 136 -8.65 -17.39 -16.29
CA GLN A 136 -8.83 -16.69 -17.58
C GLN A 136 -7.50 -16.19 -18.18
N MET A 137 -6.39 -16.23 -17.43
CA MET A 137 -5.10 -15.77 -17.92
C MET A 137 -4.48 -16.75 -18.92
N VAL A 138 -4.20 -16.26 -20.12
CA VAL A 138 -3.73 -17.06 -21.27
C VAL A 138 -2.23 -16.97 -21.50
N GLU A 139 -1.57 -15.90 -21.05
CA GLU A 139 -0.13 -15.72 -21.29
C GLU A 139 0.72 -16.69 -20.48
N THR A 140 1.93 -16.94 -20.99
CA THR A 140 2.91 -17.83 -20.33
C THR A 140 3.36 -17.27 -18.99
N ARG A 141 3.70 -15.97 -18.96
CA ARG A 141 4.12 -15.25 -17.75
C ARG A 141 2.93 -14.56 -17.11
N ARG A 142 2.71 -14.82 -15.82
CA ARG A 142 1.55 -14.32 -15.07
C ARG A 142 1.98 -13.55 -13.83
N LEU A 143 1.45 -12.36 -13.66
CA LEU A 143 1.75 -11.48 -12.53
C LEU A 143 0.46 -11.03 -11.84
N THR A 144 0.53 -10.81 -10.53
CA THR A 144 -0.53 -10.12 -9.78
C THR A 144 0.05 -9.34 -8.62
N SER A 145 -0.71 -8.35 -8.15
CA SER A 145 -0.39 -7.62 -6.92
C SER A 145 -1.47 -7.91 -5.88
N LEU A 146 -1.06 -8.21 -4.66
CA LEU A 146 -1.94 -8.50 -3.52
C LEU A 146 -1.48 -7.71 -2.28
N VAL A 147 -2.40 -7.49 -1.35
CA VAL A 147 -2.06 -7.09 0.03
C VAL A 147 -1.98 -8.32 0.95
N PRO A 148 -1.26 -8.24 2.09
CA PRO A 148 -1.11 -9.37 3.02
C PRO A 148 -2.43 -10.03 3.44
N THR A 149 -3.48 -9.25 3.69
CA THR A 149 -4.80 -9.76 4.09
C THR A 149 -5.49 -10.56 2.99
N GLN A 150 -5.30 -10.18 1.72
CA GLN A 150 -5.80 -10.94 0.58
C GLN A 150 -5.06 -12.28 0.44
N LEU A 151 -3.72 -12.27 0.52
CA LEU A 151 -2.94 -13.51 0.46
C LEU A 151 -3.28 -14.44 1.62
N ALA A 152 -3.47 -13.91 2.84
CA ALA A 152 -3.90 -14.69 3.98
C ALA A 152 -5.26 -15.36 3.72
N ARG A 153 -6.23 -14.63 3.15
CA ARG A 153 -7.53 -15.19 2.76
C ARG A 153 -7.41 -16.28 1.69
N LEU A 154 -6.49 -16.13 0.73
CA LEU A 154 -6.26 -17.15 -0.29
C LEU A 154 -5.55 -18.41 0.25
N LEU A 155 -4.89 -18.32 1.42
CA LEU A 155 -4.17 -19.42 2.06
C LEU A 155 -4.87 -19.97 3.30
N ASP A 156 -6.04 -19.43 3.65
CA ASP A 156 -6.89 -19.97 4.71
C ASP A 156 -7.70 -21.14 4.14
N ASN A 157 -7.34 -22.36 4.53
CA ASN A 157 -7.94 -23.62 4.05
C ASN A 157 -8.14 -23.64 2.52
N PRO A 158 -7.06 -23.47 1.73
CA PRO A 158 -7.17 -23.21 0.31
C PRO A 158 -7.72 -24.42 -0.44
N ASP A 159 -8.76 -24.22 -1.24
CA ASP A 159 -9.20 -25.20 -2.22
C ASP A 159 -8.04 -25.53 -3.20
N PRO A 160 -7.87 -26.81 -3.61
CA PRO A 160 -6.79 -27.21 -4.52
C PRO A 160 -6.67 -26.36 -5.79
N ASP A 161 -7.77 -25.91 -6.37
CA ASP A 161 -7.76 -25.09 -7.60
C ASP A 161 -7.20 -23.70 -7.33
N THR A 162 -7.51 -23.12 -6.16
CA THR A 162 -6.96 -21.82 -5.74
C THR A 162 -5.45 -21.91 -5.55
N LEU A 163 -4.98 -22.97 -4.89
CA LEU A 163 -3.56 -23.19 -4.70
C LEU A 163 -2.84 -23.45 -6.03
N GLN A 164 -3.45 -24.17 -6.95
CA GLN A 164 -2.91 -24.39 -8.29
C GLN A 164 -2.83 -23.08 -9.09
N ALA A 165 -3.88 -22.24 -9.03
CA ALA A 165 -3.89 -20.92 -9.66
C ALA A 165 -2.77 -20.03 -9.11
N LEU A 166 -2.59 -19.98 -7.79
CA LEU A 166 -1.50 -19.22 -7.15
C LEU A 166 -0.11 -19.67 -7.61
N LYS A 167 0.12 -20.99 -7.72
CA LYS A 167 1.41 -21.55 -8.18
C LYS A 167 1.74 -21.21 -9.64
N ARG A 168 0.74 -20.88 -10.46
CA ARG A 168 0.93 -20.47 -11.86
C ARG A 168 1.46 -19.05 -12.04
N PHE A 169 1.42 -18.21 -11.00
CA PHE A 169 2.02 -16.88 -11.06
C PHE A 169 3.54 -16.98 -11.06
N ASP A 170 4.19 -16.17 -11.89
CA ASP A 170 5.63 -15.99 -11.94
C ASP A 170 6.12 -14.95 -10.95
N ALA A 171 5.26 -13.98 -10.61
CA ALA A 171 5.49 -13.04 -9.53
C ALA A 171 4.16 -12.65 -8.88
N ILE A 172 4.11 -12.75 -7.55
CA ILE A 172 3.05 -12.18 -6.71
C ILE A 172 3.69 -11.03 -5.93
N LEU A 173 3.40 -9.81 -6.34
CA LEU A 173 3.86 -8.62 -5.63
C LEU A 173 3.00 -8.42 -4.38
N LEU A 174 3.60 -8.52 -3.21
CA LEU A 174 2.92 -8.41 -1.92
C LEU A 174 3.31 -7.10 -1.24
N GLY A 175 2.40 -6.13 -1.25
CA GLY A 175 2.70 -4.76 -0.83
C GLY A 175 1.56 -4.07 -0.08
N GLY A 176 1.74 -2.77 0.15
CA GLY A 176 0.75 -1.91 0.80
C GLY A 176 0.66 -2.04 2.32
N ALA A 177 1.13 -3.14 2.90
CA ALA A 177 1.29 -3.34 4.33
C ALA A 177 2.41 -4.37 4.61
N ARG A 178 2.89 -4.41 5.86
CA ARG A 178 3.82 -5.44 6.30
C ARG A 178 3.12 -6.81 6.35
N ALA A 179 3.72 -7.81 5.73
CA ALA A 179 3.29 -9.20 5.85
C ALA A 179 3.85 -9.82 7.14
N SER A 180 3.05 -10.65 7.82
CA SER A 180 3.53 -11.41 8.98
C SER A 180 4.51 -12.49 8.56
N LYS A 181 5.39 -12.89 9.48
CA LYS A 181 6.36 -13.97 9.24
C LYS A 181 5.66 -15.28 8.87
N ASP A 182 4.59 -15.62 9.58
CA ASP A 182 3.83 -16.86 9.35
C ASP A 182 3.19 -16.90 7.97
N LEU A 183 2.65 -15.78 7.48
CA LEU A 183 2.10 -15.69 6.14
C LEU A 183 3.18 -15.95 5.07
N LEU A 184 4.37 -15.36 5.24
CA LEU A 184 5.49 -15.56 4.32
C LEU A 184 6.03 -17.00 4.37
N VAL A 185 6.07 -17.62 5.55
CA VAL A 185 6.44 -19.03 5.74
C VAL A 185 5.42 -19.94 5.06
N SER A 186 4.13 -19.70 5.25
CA SER A 186 3.04 -20.45 4.60
C SER A 186 3.11 -20.33 3.07
N ALA A 187 3.27 -19.12 2.54
CA ALA A 187 3.42 -18.90 1.10
C ALA A 187 4.64 -19.63 0.53
N ARG A 188 5.78 -19.63 1.25
CA ARG A 188 6.99 -20.39 0.86
C ARG A 188 6.75 -21.90 0.91
N HIS A 189 6.08 -22.41 1.94
CA HIS A 189 5.74 -23.83 2.06
C HIS A 189 4.91 -24.30 0.86
N HIS A 190 4.00 -23.47 0.38
CA HIS A 190 3.21 -23.70 -0.81
C HIS A 190 3.95 -23.44 -2.14
N GLY A 191 5.21 -23.03 -2.11
CA GLY A 191 6.02 -22.77 -3.31
C GLY A 191 5.61 -21.52 -4.09
N LEU A 192 4.99 -20.53 -3.43
CA LEU A 192 4.53 -19.30 -4.08
C LEU A 192 5.71 -18.33 -4.30
N LYS A 193 5.70 -17.66 -5.46
CA LYS A 193 6.75 -16.71 -5.86
C LYS A 193 6.42 -15.30 -5.36
N ILE A 194 6.52 -15.11 -4.04
CA ILE A 194 6.22 -13.84 -3.37
C ILE A 194 7.39 -12.86 -3.52
N PHE A 195 7.09 -11.63 -3.93
CA PHE A 195 7.99 -10.49 -3.90
C PHE A 195 7.41 -9.44 -2.96
N GLN A 196 8.04 -9.23 -1.81
CA GLN A 196 7.61 -8.19 -0.87
C GLN A 196 7.95 -6.83 -1.46
N THR A 197 6.99 -5.91 -1.51
CA THR A 197 7.19 -4.60 -2.14
C THR A 197 7.00 -3.46 -1.14
N TYR A 198 7.82 -2.41 -1.29
CA TYR A 198 7.68 -1.15 -0.57
C TYR A 198 7.63 0.01 -1.57
N GLY A 199 6.75 0.97 -1.29
CA GLY A 199 6.50 2.16 -2.09
C GLY A 199 5.14 2.77 -1.77
N SER A 200 4.83 3.91 -2.38
CA SER A 200 3.62 4.69 -2.17
C SER A 200 3.09 5.27 -3.48
N SER A 201 2.05 6.11 -3.41
CA SER A 201 1.58 6.83 -4.61
C SER A 201 2.63 7.81 -5.11
N GLU A 202 3.35 8.47 -4.21
CA GLU A 202 4.44 9.42 -4.49
C GLU A 202 5.62 8.80 -5.26
N THR A 203 5.69 7.47 -5.33
CA THR A 203 6.73 6.71 -6.01
C THR A 203 6.17 5.88 -7.16
N SER A 204 4.95 6.21 -7.62
CA SER A 204 4.23 5.53 -8.70
C SER A 204 4.12 4.01 -8.49
N GLY A 205 3.92 3.59 -7.24
CA GLY A 205 3.89 2.19 -6.84
C GLY A 205 5.18 1.76 -6.13
N GLY A 206 5.57 0.51 -6.31
CA GLY A 206 6.71 -0.06 -5.58
C GLY A 206 8.07 0.39 -6.14
N LEU A 207 9.02 0.67 -5.25
CA LEU A 207 10.39 1.11 -5.57
C LEU A 207 11.48 0.22 -4.93
N VAL A 208 11.11 -0.64 -3.97
CA VAL A 208 12.00 -1.63 -3.34
C VAL A 208 11.30 -2.98 -3.31
N TYR A 209 11.90 -4.01 -3.91
CA TYR A 209 11.41 -5.39 -3.89
C TYR A 209 12.37 -6.29 -3.11
N ASN A 210 11.83 -7.09 -2.19
CA ASN A 210 12.58 -7.96 -1.29
C ASN A 210 13.72 -7.24 -0.53
N GLY A 211 13.48 -5.97 -0.19
CA GLY A 211 14.44 -5.11 0.49
C GLY A 211 15.54 -4.55 -0.41
N THR A 212 15.46 -4.71 -1.73
CA THR A 212 16.42 -4.17 -2.72
C THR A 212 15.74 -3.15 -3.63
N ALA A 213 16.37 -1.99 -3.80
CA ALA A 213 15.92 -0.93 -4.70
C ALA A 213 15.77 -1.42 -6.14
N LEU A 214 14.73 -0.96 -6.84
CA LEU A 214 14.56 -1.22 -8.27
C LEU A 214 15.65 -0.50 -9.10
N PRO A 215 15.89 -0.93 -10.36
CA PRO A 215 16.77 -0.20 -11.27
C PRO A 215 16.41 1.28 -11.36
N GLY A 216 17.43 2.15 -11.33
CA GLY A 216 17.26 3.61 -11.36
C GLY A 216 16.86 4.26 -10.03
N VAL A 217 16.61 3.47 -8.97
CA VAL A 217 16.28 3.99 -7.64
C VAL A 217 17.56 4.20 -6.81
N LEU A 218 17.68 5.40 -6.24
CA LEU A 218 18.65 5.72 -5.21
C LEU A 218 17.95 5.83 -3.86
N LEU A 219 18.63 5.32 -2.85
CA LEU A 219 18.19 5.36 -1.46
C LEU A 219 19.21 6.17 -0.66
N ALA A 220 18.70 7.01 0.24
CA ALA A 220 19.49 7.67 1.26
C ALA A 220 18.74 7.64 2.59
N GLU A 221 19.49 7.80 3.67
CA GLU A 221 18.96 7.95 5.02
C GLU A 221 19.52 9.25 5.59
N HIS A 222 18.62 10.11 6.05
CA HIS A 222 18.95 11.35 6.74
C HIS A 222 18.05 11.50 7.95
N ASP A 223 18.64 11.66 9.14
CA ASP A 223 17.94 11.77 10.41
C ASP A 223 16.92 10.63 10.63
N SER A 224 17.33 9.40 10.28
CA SER A 224 16.54 8.18 10.27
C SER A 224 15.38 8.15 9.28
N ARG A 225 15.10 9.24 8.54
CA ARG A 225 14.08 9.26 7.48
C ARG A 225 14.65 8.69 6.19
N ILE A 226 13.82 7.95 5.49
CA ILE A 226 14.17 7.40 4.19
C ILE A 226 13.94 8.46 3.10
N TRP A 227 14.96 8.66 2.29
CA TRP A 227 14.92 9.52 1.11
C TRP A 227 15.06 8.62 -0.11
N VAL A 228 14.19 8.83 -1.09
CA VAL A 228 14.19 8.05 -2.32
C VAL A 228 14.28 8.98 -3.52
N SER A 229 15.06 8.59 -4.52
CA SER A 229 15.17 9.31 -5.78
C SER A 229 15.10 8.32 -6.93
N GLY A 230 14.43 8.69 -8.01
CA GLY A 230 14.29 7.85 -9.19
C GLY A 230 13.32 8.48 -10.18
N PRO A 231 13.29 7.98 -11.43
CA PRO A 231 12.42 8.51 -12.47
C PRO A 231 10.93 8.23 -12.21
N MET A 232 10.59 7.29 -11.30
CA MET A 232 9.21 6.99 -10.93
C MET A 232 8.59 7.94 -9.88
N LEU A 233 9.31 8.96 -9.43
CA LEU A 233 8.75 9.91 -8.47
C LEU A 233 7.58 10.68 -9.09
N ALA A 234 6.52 10.85 -8.31
CA ALA A 234 5.40 11.71 -8.64
C ALA A 234 5.84 13.17 -8.80
N ASP A 235 5.11 13.93 -9.61
CA ASP A 235 5.42 15.34 -9.88
C ASP A 235 5.12 16.23 -8.65
N GLY A 236 4.18 15.80 -7.80
CA GLY A 236 3.81 16.51 -6.56
C GLY A 236 2.35 16.29 -6.19
N TYR A 237 1.81 17.22 -5.40
CA TYR A 237 0.42 17.20 -4.94
C TYR A 237 -0.40 18.37 -5.51
N ALA A 238 -1.42 18.07 -6.33
CA ALA A 238 -2.23 19.09 -7.01
C ALA A 238 -3.00 20.01 -6.05
N ASN A 239 -3.33 19.53 -4.85
CA ASN A 239 -4.09 20.29 -3.85
C ASN A 239 -3.29 20.62 -2.59
N ALA A 240 -1.96 20.44 -2.61
CA ALA A 240 -1.09 20.68 -1.45
C ALA A 240 0.34 21.07 -1.88
N PRO A 241 0.54 22.26 -2.46
CA PRO A 241 1.86 22.73 -2.92
C PRO A 241 2.88 22.80 -1.78
N GLU A 242 2.50 23.28 -0.59
CA GLU A 242 3.40 23.32 0.58
C GLU A 242 3.91 21.92 0.98
N ALA A 243 3.04 20.91 0.90
CA ALA A 243 3.45 19.51 1.14
C ALA A 243 4.31 18.97 -0.01
N THR A 244 4.19 19.53 -1.21
CA THR A 244 5.07 19.18 -2.33
C THR A 244 6.47 19.70 -2.04
N ASP A 245 6.60 20.95 -1.62
CA ASP A 245 7.88 21.57 -1.26
C ASP A 245 8.53 20.89 -0.05
N GLU A 246 7.74 20.41 0.91
CA GLU A 246 8.23 19.68 2.08
C GLU A 246 8.78 18.29 1.72
N HIS A 247 8.07 17.55 0.87
CA HIS A 247 8.40 16.15 0.60
C HIS A 247 9.23 15.94 -0.66
N PHE A 248 9.17 16.83 -1.65
CA PHE A 248 9.91 16.69 -2.91
C PHE A 248 10.98 17.78 -3.00
N VAL A 249 12.14 17.49 -2.45
CA VAL A 249 13.22 18.46 -2.28
C VAL A 249 14.33 18.24 -3.32
N GLU A 250 14.98 19.32 -3.74
CA GLU A 250 16.21 19.23 -4.49
C GLU A 250 17.43 19.25 -3.57
N ARG A 251 18.33 18.29 -3.77
CA ARG A 251 19.61 18.23 -3.06
C ARG A 251 20.68 17.67 -4.00
N ASP A 252 21.80 18.39 -4.08
CA ASP A 252 22.93 18.03 -4.93
C ASP A 252 22.54 17.81 -6.41
N GLY A 253 21.67 18.70 -6.93
CA GLY A 253 21.17 18.65 -8.31
C GLY A 253 20.22 17.47 -8.60
N ARG A 254 19.66 16.85 -7.56
CA ARG A 254 18.78 15.70 -7.66
C ARG A 254 17.50 15.92 -6.87
N ARG A 255 16.37 15.54 -7.47
CA ARG A 255 15.07 15.52 -6.80
C ARG A 255 14.93 14.27 -5.93
N TRP A 256 14.57 14.48 -4.67
CA TRP A 256 14.36 13.44 -3.66
C TRP A 256 12.94 13.53 -3.12
N TYR A 257 12.30 12.39 -2.96
CA TYR A 257 11.11 12.27 -2.12
C TYR A 257 11.54 11.87 -0.70
N VAL A 258 11.21 12.72 0.26
CA VAL A 258 11.45 12.53 1.69
C VAL A 258 10.23 11.83 2.27
N THR A 259 10.36 10.54 2.57
CA THR A 259 9.25 9.76 3.11
C THR A 259 9.05 10.08 4.60
N ASP A 260 7.88 9.74 5.13
CA ASP A 260 7.65 9.69 6.58
C ASP A 260 8.06 8.35 7.18
N ASP A 261 8.71 7.47 6.42
CA ASP A 261 9.18 6.19 6.92
C ASP A 261 10.58 6.34 7.53
N LEU A 262 10.76 5.65 8.65
CA LEU A 262 12.01 5.51 9.36
C LEU A 262 12.67 4.19 8.99
N GLY A 263 13.99 4.18 8.80
CA GLY A 263 14.68 2.95 8.42
C GLY A 263 16.18 3.09 8.31
N THR A 264 16.80 2.08 7.69
CA THR A 264 18.24 2.04 7.40
C THR A 264 18.47 1.70 5.94
N VAL A 265 19.46 2.35 5.33
CA VAL A 265 19.91 2.08 3.96
C VAL A 265 21.33 1.50 3.99
N GLN A 266 21.56 0.43 3.23
CA GLN A 266 22.87 -0.18 3.02
C GLN A 266 23.07 -0.46 1.52
N GLY A 267 23.71 0.47 0.81
CA GLY A 267 23.80 0.41 -0.65
C GLY A 267 22.40 0.48 -1.28
N SER A 268 22.02 -0.52 -2.07
CA SER A 268 20.67 -0.64 -2.63
C SER A 268 19.67 -1.31 -1.69
N ARG A 269 20.07 -1.69 -0.47
CA ARG A 269 19.17 -2.37 0.48
C ARG A 269 18.47 -1.39 1.41
N LEU A 270 17.18 -1.61 1.62
CA LEU A 270 16.32 -0.85 2.52
C LEU A 270 15.74 -1.76 3.61
N SER A 271 15.71 -1.26 4.84
CA SER A 271 14.95 -1.85 5.93
C SER A 271 14.11 -0.78 6.61
N ILE A 272 12.79 -0.98 6.66
CA ILE A 272 11.85 -0.07 7.31
C ILE A 272 11.66 -0.48 8.77
N VAL A 273 11.71 0.50 9.66
CA VAL A 273 11.54 0.34 11.12
C VAL A 273 10.15 0.83 11.58
N GLY A 274 9.60 1.86 10.95
CA GLY A 274 8.30 2.43 11.31
C GLY A 274 8.06 3.74 10.57
N ARG A 275 7.13 4.57 11.05
CA ARG A 275 6.89 5.91 10.50
C ARG A 275 7.06 7.01 11.54
N VAL A 276 7.34 8.22 11.07
CA VAL A 276 7.41 9.45 11.88
C VAL A 276 6.06 9.77 12.51
N ASP A 277 4.97 9.54 11.78
CA ASP A 277 3.58 9.76 12.24
C ASP A 277 3.03 8.62 13.11
N ASP A 278 3.72 7.49 13.18
CA ASP A 278 3.42 6.37 14.11
C ASP A 278 4.05 6.57 15.51
N VAL A 279 4.61 7.76 15.79
CA VAL A 279 5.09 8.13 17.12
C VAL A 279 3.91 8.57 18.00
N ILE A 280 3.68 7.80 19.06
CA ILE A 280 2.73 8.14 20.12
C ILE A 280 3.49 8.91 21.21
N ASN A 281 3.09 10.15 21.46
CA ASN A 281 3.67 10.98 22.52
C ASN A 281 2.78 10.95 23.77
N THR A 282 3.10 10.06 24.70
CA THR A 282 2.35 9.91 25.96
C THR A 282 3.13 10.53 27.12
N GLY A 283 2.63 11.63 27.68
CA GLY A 283 3.27 12.28 28.83
C GLY A 283 4.70 12.78 28.58
N GLY A 284 5.03 13.12 27.34
CA GLY A 284 6.39 13.53 26.93
C GLY A 284 7.30 12.37 26.51
N VAL A 285 6.83 11.12 26.58
CA VAL A 285 7.57 9.94 26.11
C VAL A 285 7.15 9.60 24.68
N LYS A 286 8.12 9.57 23.76
CA LYS A 286 7.92 9.19 22.36
C LYS A 286 8.03 7.67 22.19
N LEU A 287 6.94 7.04 21.78
CA LEU A 287 6.83 5.60 21.58
C LEU A 287 6.53 5.28 20.13
N SER A 288 7.13 4.24 19.59
CA SER A 288 6.85 3.78 18.22
C SER A 288 5.73 2.74 18.25
N ALA A 289 4.60 3.02 17.58
CA ALA A 289 3.49 2.08 17.46
C ALA A 289 3.94 0.75 16.84
N SER A 290 4.76 0.80 15.78
CA SER A 290 5.27 -0.40 15.10
C SER A 290 6.16 -1.28 15.97
N LYS A 291 6.93 -0.71 16.91
CA LYS A 291 7.70 -1.50 17.90
C LYS A 291 6.79 -2.22 18.88
N ILE A 292 5.71 -1.58 19.31
CA ILE A 292 4.72 -2.19 20.19
C ILE A 292 4.01 -3.31 19.44
N GLU A 293 3.52 -3.06 18.21
CA GLU A 293 2.90 -4.08 17.35
C GLU A 293 3.79 -5.29 17.16
N GLY A 294 5.09 -5.09 16.88
CA GLY A 294 6.04 -6.17 16.69
C GLY A 294 6.21 -7.10 17.90
N LEU A 295 6.02 -6.60 19.12
CA LEU A 295 5.99 -7.44 20.33
C LEU A 295 4.66 -8.16 20.51
N LEU A 296 3.57 -7.56 20.03
CA LEU A 296 2.22 -8.09 20.13
C LEU A 296 1.89 -9.13 19.06
N GLU A 297 2.69 -9.21 17.98
CA GLU A 297 2.55 -10.21 16.89
C GLU A 297 2.56 -11.66 17.42
N GLU A 298 3.23 -11.95 18.55
CA GLU A 298 3.29 -13.30 19.13
C GLU A 298 2.05 -13.69 19.95
N PHE A 299 1.22 -12.71 20.33
CA PHE A 299 0.11 -12.90 21.25
C PHE A 299 -1.25 -12.85 20.57
N PHE A 300 -1.34 -12.18 19.41
CA PHE A 300 -2.60 -11.90 18.73
C PHE A 300 -2.54 -12.28 17.26
N THR A 301 -3.67 -12.69 16.70
CA THR A 301 -3.79 -12.99 15.26
C THR A 301 -3.59 -11.72 14.42
N GLN A 302 -4.14 -10.60 14.90
CA GLN A 302 -3.92 -9.27 14.33
C GLN A 302 -3.77 -8.29 15.49
N ALA A 303 -2.84 -7.37 15.38
CA ALA A 303 -2.66 -6.28 16.32
C ALA A 303 -2.41 -4.99 15.53
N LEU A 304 -3.09 -3.92 15.92
CA LEU A 304 -2.88 -2.58 15.41
C LEU A 304 -2.75 -1.64 16.60
N VAL A 305 -1.65 -0.91 16.66
CA VAL A 305 -1.37 0.10 17.67
C VAL A 305 -1.54 1.48 17.04
N VAL A 306 -2.29 2.33 17.74
CA VAL A 306 -2.60 3.69 17.28
C VAL A 306 -2.43 4.68 18.42
N SER A 307 -2.14 5.93 18.07
CA SER A 307 -2.26 7.04 19.01
C SER A 307 -3.73 7.35 19.26
N VAL A 308 -4.15 7.36 20.52
CA VAL A 308 -5.49 7.78 20.95
C VAL A 308 -5.36 9.08 21.75
N PRO A 309 -6.20 10.11 21.50
CA PRO A 309 -6.21 11.31 22.32
C PRO A 309 -6.50 10.99 23.79
N ASP A 310 -5.71 11.54 24.71
CA ASP A 310 -5.83 11.30 26.14
C ASP A 310 -5.80 12.64 26.91
N PRO A 311 -6.84 12.98 27.71
CA PRO A 311 -6.89 14.25 28.44
C PRO A 311 -5.76 14.46 29.44
N GLN A 312 -5.17 13.38 29.97
CA GLN A 312 -4.11 13.44 30.97
C GLN A 312 -2.72 13.46 30.33
N TRP A 313 -2.53 12.71 29.25
CA TRP A 313 -1.21 12.46 28.66
C TRP A 313 -0.99 13.13 27.30
N GLY A 314 -1.99 13.84 26.78
CA GLY A 314 -2.06 14.33 25.41
C GLY A 314 -2.43 13.20 24.44
N GLN A 315 -1.59 12.17 24.37
CA GLN A 315 -1.86 10.92 23.67
C GLN A 315 -1.62 9.71 24.58
N SER A 316 -2.27 8.60 24.27
CA SER A 316 -2.09 7.30 24.89
C SER A 316 -1.98 6.21 23.82
N VAL A 317 -1.43 5.06 24.22
CA VAL A 317 -1.33 3.88 23.36
C VAL A 317 -2.70 3.20 23.29
N GLY A 318 -3.27 3.13 22.10
CA GLY A 318 -4.45 2.32 21.80
C GLY A 318 -4.09 1.02 21.09
N LEU A 319 -4.76 -0.07 21.45
CA LEU A 319 -4.62 -1.38 20.84
C LEU A 319 -5.97 -1.87 20.32
N ALA A 320 -6.05 -2.14 19.02
CA ALA A 320 -7.08 -2.97 18.42
C ALA A 320 -6.49 -4.33 18.07
N TYR A 321 -7.14 -5.42 18.45
CA TYR A 321 -6.60 -6.75 18.23
C TYR A 321 -7.67 -7.80 17.96
N SER A 322 -7.29 -8.91 17.30
CA SER A 322 -8.09 -10.12 17.15
C SER A 322 -7.28 -11.34 17.61
N GLY A 323 -7.97 -12.44 17.94
CA GLY A 323 -7.36 -13.62 18.54
C GLY A 323 -7.71 -13.79 20.02
N PRO A 324 -6.83 -14.40 20.85
CA PRO A 324 -7.10 -14.69 22.27
C PRO A 324 -7.48 -13.43 23.06
N THR A 325 -8.48 -13.54 23.94
CA THR A 325 -8.99 -12.38 24.72
C THR A 325 -8.06 -11.90 25.83
N LYS A 326 -7.19 -12.78 26.33
CA LYS A 326 -6.24 -12.49 27.41
C LYS A 326 -5.13 -11.57 26.91
N THR A 327 -4.86 -10.51 27.66
CA THR A 327 -3.88 -9.47 27.30
C THR A 327 -2.72 -9.38 28.29
N GLU A 328 -2.78 -10.09 29.42
CA GLU A 328 -1.85 -9.97 30.53
C GLU A 328 -0.40 -10.27 30.10
N ASP A 329 -0.17 -11.45 29.50
CA ASP A 329 1.16 -11.86 29.05
C ASP A 329 1.72 -10.92 27.98
N ALA A 330 0.85 -10.44 27.08
CA ALA A 330 1.22 -9.51 26.02
C ALA A 330 1.63 -8.15 26.60
N PHE A 331 0.89 -7.65 27.59
CA PHE A 331 1.15 -6.36 28.22
C PHE A 331 2.37 -6.42 29.14
N ASP A 332 2.62 -7.57 29.77
CA ASP A 332 3.84 -7.82 30.52
C ASP A 332 5.07 -7.86 29.62
N ALA A 333 4.96 -8.48 28.43
CA ALA A 333 6.03 -8.47 27.43
C ALA A 333 6.36 -7.06 26.94
N VAL A 334 5.34 -6.25 26.63
CA VAL A 334 5.50 -4.83 26.27
C VAL A 334 6.12 -4.05 27.42
N ARG A 335 5.62 -4.19 28.64
CA ARG A 335 6.12 -3.49 29.83
C ARG A 335 7.59 -3.78 30.10
N ARG A 336 7.98 -5.05 30.02
CA ARG A 336 9.35 -5.51 30.26
C ARG A 336 10.34 -4.97 29.22
N THR A 337 9.89 -4.82 27.97
CA THR A 337 10.77 -4.49 26.83
C THR A 337 10.81 -3.00 26.53
N LEU A 338 9.67 -2.32 26.59
CA LEU A 338 9.52 -0.92 26.15
C LEU A 338 9.13 0.03 27.30
N GLY A 339 8.90 -0.48 28.51
CA GLY A 339 8.49 0.31 29.67
C GLY A 339 6.98 0.38 29.85
N LYS A 340 6.56 0.91 31.01
CA LYS A 340 5.14 0.97 31.42
C LYS A 340 4.31 1.92 30.55
N GLU A 341 4.95 2.94 29.98
CA GLU A 341 4.33 3.96 29.15
C GLU A 341 3.86 3.39 27.81
N ALA A 342 4.49 2.31 27.34
CA ALA A 342 4.17 1.61 26.10
C ALA A 342 2.99 0.63 26.22
N VAL A 343 2.56 0.31 27.45
CA VAL A 343 1.44 -0.61 27.66
C VAL A 343 0.14 0.04 27.16
N PRO A 344 -0.63 -0.61 26.27
CA PRO A 344 -1.90 -0.09 25.79
C PRO A 344 -2.84 0.29 26.93
N LYS A 345 -3.39 1.51 26.87
CA LYS A 345 -4.37 2.05 27.84
C LYS A 345 -5.80 1.97 27.32
N HIS A 346 -5.97 2.05 25.99
CA HIS A 346 -7.24 1.87 25.31
C HIS A 346 -7.16 0.58 24.53
N VAL A 347 -8.10 -0.34 24.75
CA VAL A 347 -7.99 -1.70 24.23
C VAL A 347 -9.35 -2.10 23.68
N ARG A 348 -9.38 -2.59 22.44
CA ARG A 348 -10.60 -3.08 21.80
C ARG A 348 -10.36 -4.40 21.10
N HIS A 349 -11.15 -5.41 21.47
CA HIS A 349 -11.09 -6.74 20.90
C HIS A 349 -12.08 -6.88 19.75
N TYR A 350 -11.59 -7.36 18.61
CA TYR A 350 -12.38 -7.66 17.42
C TYR A 350 -12.33 -9.16 17.16
N PRO A 351 -13.27 -9.95 17.73
CA PRO A 351 -13.22 -11.40 17.66
C PRO A 351 -13.28 -11.94 16.22
N GLN A 352 -13.87 -11.18 15.30
CA GLN A 352 -14.00 -11.54 13.87
C GLN A 352 -12.93 -10.88 12.96
N GLY A 353 -11.89 -10.30 13.54
CA GLY A 353 -10.85 -9.57 12.81
C GLY A 353 -11.08 -8.06 12.76
N LEU A 354 -10.00 -7.31 12.57
CA LEU A 354 -10.04 -5.84 12.58
C LEU A 354 -10.76 -5.29 11.35
N PRO A 355 -11.48 -4.15 11.47
CA PRO A 355 -12.11 -3.48 10.35
C PRO A 355 -11.10 -3.13 9.25
N LEU A 356 -11.45 -3.40 7.99
CA LEU A 356 -10.60 -3.14 6.82
C LEU A 356 -11.20 -2.04 5.94
N LEU A 357 -10.34 -1.30 5.27
CA LEU A 357 -10.66 -0.48 4.12
C LEU A 357 -10.82 -1.35 2.86
N PRO A 358 -11.41 -0.84 1.76
CA PRO A 358 -11.53 -1.59 0.51
C PRO A 358 -10.20 -2.09 -0.08
N ASN A 359 -9.07 -1.44 0.21
CA ASN A 359 -7.73 -1.94 -0.15
C ASN A 359 -7.20 -3.07 0.75
N GLY A 360 -7.97 -3.55 1.72
CA GLY A 360 -7.57 -4.59 2.66
C GLY A 360 -6.57 -4.14 3.73
N LYS A 361 -6.25 -2.83 3.86
CA LYS A 361 -5.55 -2.29 5.04
C LYS A 361 -6.53 -2.10 6.19
N PHE A 362 -6.03 -2.06 7.43
CA PHE A 362 -6.87 -1.73 8.59
C PHE A 362 -7.45 -0.32 8.50
N ASN A 363 -8.74 -0.17 8.83
CA ASN A 363 -9.41 1.12 8.91
C ASN A 363 -9.02 1.84 10.21
N ARG A 364 -7.81 2.41 10.21
CA ARG A 364 -7.22 3.13 11.37
C ARG A 364 -8.14 4.21 11.91
N ARG A 365 -8.85 4.95 11.03
CA ARG A 365 -9.71 6.05 11.47
C ARG A 365 -10.88 5.55 12.30
N LEU A 366 -11.61 4.56 11.79
CA LEU A 366 -12.72 3.93 12.52
C LEU A 366 -12.23 3.37 13.86
N ILE A 367 -11.09 2.68 13.86
CA ILE A 367 -10.50 2.09 15.08
C ILE A 367 -10.13 3.17 16.10
N ILE A 368 -9.53 4.29 15.67
CA ILE A 368 -9.19 5.42 16.57
C ILE A 368 -10.46 6.03 17.15
N ASP A 369 -11.48 6.26 16.33
CA ASP A 369 -12.75 6.82 16.79
C ASP A 369 -13.42 5.88 17.81
N GLU A 370 -13.38 4.56 17.56
CA GLU A 370 -13.90 3.53 18.48
C GLU A 370 -13.10 3.35 19.78
N LEU A 371 -11.78 3.59 19.76
CA LEU A 371 -10.92 3.55 20.95
C LEU A 371 -10.97 4.84 21.78
N ALA A 372 -11.35 5.96 21.15
CA ALA A 372 -11.50 7.26 21.80
C ALA A 372 -12.80 7.38 22.61
N VAL A 373 -13.83 6.59 22.27
CA VAL A 373 -15.05 6.46 23.08
C VAL A 373 -14.71 5.60 24.30
N ARG A 374 -14.73 6.21 25.49
CA ARG A 374 -14.62 5.47 26.75
C ARG A 374 -15.94 4.78 27.05
N ASP A 375 -15.90 3.49 27.36
CA ASP A 375 -16.98 2.81 28.09
C ASP A 375 -17.15 3.40 29.50
#